data_AF-A0A1Q7K9F5-F1
#
_entry.id   AF-A0A1Q7K9F5-F1
#
_cell.length_a   1.000
_cell.length_b   1.000
_cell.length_c   1.000
_cell.angle_alpha   90.00
_cell.angle_beta   90.00
_cell.angle_gamma   90.00
#
_symmetry.space_group_name_H-M   'P 1'
#
loop_
_entity.id
_entity.type
_entity.pdbx_description
1 polymer ?
#
loop_
_entity_poly.entity_id
_entity_poly.type
_entity_poly.pdbx_seq_one_letter_code
_entity_poly.pdbx_strand_id
1 'polypeptide(L)' 'MKITLSLPKDLVKRVREIAVDRDTTLASLVREYLSELARQDLGAGRKRREREALERSFEQFQFRVGSKSWKREDHHERA' A
#
# COMPACT_ATOMS: atom_id res chain seq x y z
N MET A 1 7.97 10.13 21.45
CA MET A 1 7.51 11.50 21.10
C MET A 1 6.10 11.69 21.65
N LYS A 2 5.76 12.86 22.21
CA LYS A 2 4.40 13.20 22.69
C LYS A 2 3.76 14.17 21.70
N ILE A 3 2.49 13.93 21.36
CA ILE A 3 1.73 14.74 20.39
C ILE A 3 0.45 15.22 21.09
N THR A 4 0.08 16.48 20.87
CA THR A 4 -1.18 17.07 21.32
C THR A 4 -2.03 17.39 20.09
N LEU A 5 -3.30 16.98 20.09
CA LEU A 5 -4.22 17.16 18.97
C LEU A 5 -5.46 17.92 19.44
N SER A 6 -5.88 18.93 18.67
CA SER A 6 -7.18 19.58 18.85
C SER A 6 -8.22 18.84 18.01
N LEU A 7 -9.23 18.27 18.66
CA LEU A 7 -10.27 17.46 18.03
C LEU A 7 -11.67 17.99 18.41
N PRO A 8 -12.67 17.87 17.52
CA PRO A 8 -14.05 18.19 17.86
C PRO A 8 -14.55 17.37 19.05
N LYS A 9 -15.29 18.02 19.96
CA LYS A 9 -15.78 17.39 21.20
C LYS A 9 -16.63 16.15 20.92
N ASP A 10 -17.50 16.22 19.92
CA ASP A 10 -18.42 15.13 19.56
C ASP A 10 -17.67 13.90 19.04
N LEU A 11 -16.58 14.13 18.28
CA LEU A 11 -15.70 13.06 17.82
C LEU A 11 -15.03 12.36 18.99
N VAL A 12 -14.47 13.12 19.95
CA VAL A 12 -13.83 12.54 21.14
C VAL A 12 -14.82 11.73 21.97
N LYS A 13 -16.06 12.22 22.11
CA LYS A 13 -17.12 11.51 22.82
C LYS A 13 -17.42 10.17 22.14
N ARG A 14 -17.63 10.18 20.83
CA ARG A 14 -17.97 8.96 20.07
C ARG A 14 -16.84 7.93 20.08
N VAL A 15 -15.59 8.37 19.94
CA VAL A 15 -14.43 7.47 19.97
C VAL A 15 -14.23 6.89 21.37
N ARG A 16 -14.54 7.63 22.44
CA ARG A 16 -14.50 7.09 23.81
C ARG A 16 -15.56 6.02 24.04
N GLU A 17 -16.78 6.19 23.52
CA GLU A 17 -17.81 5.14 23.55
C GLU A 17 -17.28 3.85 22.91
N ILE A 18 -16.71 3.95 21.70
CA ILE A 18 -16.10 2.81 20.99
C ILE A 18 -14.95 2.19 21.80
N ALA A 19 -14.13 3.02 22.45
CA ALA A 19 -13.02 2.53 23.25
C ALA A 19 -13.50 1.70 24.44
N VAL A 20 -14.58 2.14 25.11
CA VAL A 20 -15.21 1.39 26.21
C VAL A 20 -15.79 0.08 25.70
N ASP A 21 -16.53 0.11 24.58
CA ASP A 21 -17.13 -1.09 23.99
C ASP A 21 -16.10 -2.16 23.61
N ARG A 22 -14.86 -1.73 23.30
CA ARG A 22 -13.74 -2.60 22.90
C ARG A 22 -12.73 -2.86 24.03
N ASP A 23 -13.06 -2.49 25.26
CA ASP A 23 -12.17 -2.60 26.44
C ASP A 23 -10.75 -2.04 26.18
N THR A 24 -10.68 -0.86 25.57
CA THR A 24 -9.44 -0.20 25.17
C THR A 24 -9.48 1.30 25.47
N THR A 25 -8.43 2.01 25.08
CA THR A 25 -8.32 3.46 25.28
C THR A 25 -8.32 4.21 23.95
N LEU A 26 -8.78 5.47 23.97
CA LEU A 26 -8.69 6.35 22.79
C LEU A 26 -7.25 6.49 22.30
N ALA A 27 -6.27 6.55 23.22
CA ALA A 27 -4.86 6.63 22.86
C ALA A 27 -4.37 5.35 22.17
N SER A 28 -4.83 4.18 22.62
CA SER A 28 -4.55 2.89 21.97
C SER A 28 -5.12 2.85 20.55
N LEU A 29 -6.38 3.25 20.37
CA LEU A 29 -7.02 3.30 19.05
C LEU A 29 -6.27 4.23 18.08
N VAL A 30 -5.88 5.42 18.54
CA VAL A 30 -5.11 6.37 17.72
C VAL A 30 -3.73 5.78 17.37
N ARG A 31 -3.05 5.15 18.34
CA ARG A 31 -1.75 4.52 18.09
C ARG A 31 -1.87 3.40 17.06
N GLU A 32 -2.88 2.55 17.18
CA GLU A 32 -3.11 1.44 16.27
C GLU A 32 -3.38 1.94 14.85
N TYR A 33 -4.29 2.91 14.70
CA TYR A 33 -4.60 3.51 13.41
C TYR A 33 -3.38 4.13 12.73
N LEU A 34 -2.57 4.91 13.48
CA LEU A 34 -1.34 5.49 12.94
C LEU A 34 -0.30 4.43 12.56
N SER A 35 -0.23 3.34 13.33
CA SER A 35 0.68 2.23 13.04
C SER A 35 0.25 1.48 11.77
N GLU A 36 -1.04 1.26 11.60
CA GLU A 36 -1.59 0.64 10.41
C GLU A 36 -1.41 1.52 9.17
N LEU A 37 -1.66 2.83 9.29
CA LEU A 37 -1.40 3.80 8.22
C LEU A 37 0.07 3.76 7.78
N ALA A 38 1.01 3.73 8.72
CA ALA A 38 2.44 3.62 8.41
C ALA A 38 2.79 2.27 7.75
N ARG A 39 2.19 1.16 8.18
CA ARG A 39 2.39 -0.16 7.54
C ARG A 39 1.87 -0.18 6.11
N GLN A 40 0.70 0.41 5.87
CA GLN A 40 0.10 0.52 4.54
C GLN A 40 0.99 1.37 3.63
N ASP A 41 1.50 2.50 4.11
CA ASP A 41 2.42 3.34 3.34
C ASP A 41 3.75 2.64 3.03
N LEU A 42 4.35 1.93 4.00
CA LEU A 42 5.56 1.15 3.77
C LEU A 42 5.33 0.02 2.74
N GLY A 43 4.18 -0.65 2.80
CA GLY A 43 3.80 -1.71 1.87
C GLY A 43 3.50 -1.19 0.46
N ALA A 44 2.76 -0.08 0.35
CA ALA A 44 2.41 0.55 -0.92
C ALA A 44 3.62 1.27 -1.55
N GLY A 45 4.43 1.95 -0.74
CA GLY A 45 5.65 2.64 -1.17
C GLY A 45 6.72 1.68 -1.65
N ARG A 46 6.81 0.45 -1.12
CA ARG A 46 7.69 -0.59 -1.69
C ARG A 46 7.19 -1.01 -3.07
N LYS A 47 5.92 -1.41 -3.20
CA LYS A 47 5.35 -1.85 -4.48
C LYS A 47 5.41 -0.76 -5.56
N ARG A 48 5.15 0.49 -5.19
CA ARG A 48 5.26 1.65 -6.08
C ARG A 48 6.69 1.84 -6.56
N ARG A 49 7.68 1.79 -5.67
CA ARG A 49 9.10 1.90 -6.03
C ARG A 49 9.59 0.74 -6.90
N GLU A 50 9.19 -0.48 -6.58
CA GLU A 50 9.53 -1.68 -7.38
C GLU A 50 8.92 -1.60 -8.78
N ARG A 51 7.67 -1.16 -8.89
CA ARG A 51 7.01 -0.93 -10.19
C ARG A 51 7.71 0.16 -11.00
N GLU A 52 7.99 1.32 -10.39
CA GLU A 52 8.70 2.41 -11.05
C GLU A 52 10.13 2.01 -11.46
N ALA A 53 10.79 1.12 -10.71
CA ALA A 53 12.10 0.58 -11.07
C ALA A 53 11.99 -0.40 -12.26
N LEU A 54 10.95 -1.24 -12.27
CA LEU A 54 10.69 -2.16 -13.38
C LEU A 54 10.34 -1.42 -14.68
N GLU A 55 9.46 -0.41 -14.62
CA GLU A 55 9.11 0.43 -15.78
C GLU A 55 10.35 1.12 -16.35
N ARG A 56 11.19 1.73 -15.49
CA ARG A 56 12.49 2.28 -15.90
C ARG A 56 13.43 1.24 -16.51
N SER A 57 13.41 0.01 -16.03
CA SER A 57 14.22 -1.06 -16.59
C SER A 57 13.78 -1.43 -18.01
N PHE A 58 12.48 -1.41 -18.33
CA PHE A 58 11.98 -1.66 -19.69
C PHE A 58 12.32 -0.53 -20.66
N GLU A 59 12.38 0.71 -20.19
CA GLU A 59 12.84 1.85 -20.98
C GLU A 59 14.35 1.78 -21.23
N GLN A 60 15.14 1.42 -20.21
CA GLN A 60 16.60 1.39 -20.28
C GLN A 60 17.13 0.17 -21.05
N PHE A 61 16.49 -0.99 -20.87
CA PHE A 61 16.98 -2.27 -21.37
C PHE A 61 16.08 -2.80 -22.48
N GLN A 62 16.33 -2.33 -23.71
CA GLN A 62 15.70 -2.88 -24.91
C GLN A 62 16.61 -3.90 -25.56
N PHE A 63 16.50 -5.16 -25.15
CA PHE A 63 17.24 -6.26 -25.76
C PHE A 63 16.43 -6.89 -26.89
N ARG A 64 17.08 -7.07 -28.06
CA ARG A 64 16.55 -7.88 -29.15
C ARG A 64 17.25 -9.25 -29.08
N VAL A 65 16.60 -10.22 -28.43
CA VAL A 65 17.16 -11.56 -28.26
C VAL A 65 16.73 -12.43 -29.45
N GLY A 66 17.70 -12.78 -30.30
CA GLY A 66 17.49 -13.66 -31.45
C GLY A 66 16.69 -13.03 -32.60
N SER A 67 16.59 -13.77 -33.70
CA SER A 67 15.63 -13.46 -34.76
C SER A 67 14.23 -13.88 -34.32
N LYS A 68 13.22 -13.05 -34.63
CA LYS A 68 11.81 -13.40 -34.39
C LYS A 68 11.46 -14.64 -35.22
N SER A 69 11.54 -15.82 -34.61
CA SER A 69 11.28 -17.10 -35.26
C SER A 69 9.80 -17.51 -35.26
N TRP A 70 8.97 -16.82 -34.49
CA TRP A 70 7.57 -17.18 -34.27
C TRP A 70 6.68 -16.45 -35.27
N LYS A 71 5.91 -17.22 -36.04
CA LYS A 71 4.86 -16.71 -36.94
C LYS A 71 3.54 -16.66 -36.16
N ARG A 72 2.66 -15.74 -36.55
CA ARG A 72 1.36 -15.54 -35.88
C ARG A 72 0.51 -16.83 -35.84
N GLU A 73 0.68 -17.66 -36.85
CA GLU A 73 0.04 -18.97 -37.02
C GLU A 73 0.46 -19.97 -35.93
N ASP A 74 1.66 -19.85 -35.36
CA ASP A 74 2.21 -20.77 -34.35
C ASP A 74 1.63 -20.53 -32.93
N HIS A 75 0.88 -19.45 -32.72
CA HIS A 75 0.36 -19.04 -31.42
C HIS A 75 -1.09 -19.50 -31.13
N HIS A 76 -1.64 -20.39 -31.95
CA HIS A 76 -3.00 -20.92 -31.81
C HIS A 76 -3.04 -22.31 -31.19
N GLU A 77 -2.45 -22.48 -30.00
CA GLU A 77 -2.75 -23.63 -29.15
C GLU A 77 -3.20 -23.12 -27.78
N ARG A 78 -4.52 -23.03 -27.61
CA ARG A 78 -5.14 -22.98 -26.28
C ARG A 78 -5.69 -24.38 -26.03
N ALA A 79 -4.98 -25.16 -25.21
CA ALA A 79 -5.53 -26.34 -24.54
C ALA A 79 -6.08 -25.93 -23.17
#